data_AF-A0A7S2D097-F1
#
_entry.id   AF-A0A7S2D097-F1
#
_cell.length_a   1.000
_cell.length_b   1.000
_cell.length_c   1.000
_cell.angle_alpha   90.00
_cell.angle_beta   90.00
_cell.angle_gamma   90.00
#
_symmetry.space_group_name_H-M   'P 1'
#
loop_
_entity.id
_entity.type
_entity.pdbx_description
1 polymer ?
#
loop_
_entity_poly.entity_id
_entity_poly.type
_entity_poly.pdbx_seq_one_letter_code
_entity_poly.pdbx_strand_id
1 'polypeptide(L)'
;RVEGSLFELPKDVKQVHSILAATLGFLVVNRSSQAFTNYIDGRKALGGICNNVREVAQLIYTCKLRPGYDNDKVLRLQILIRRKLNLLYTFIRHHLREASEGFRPGCSIEKEDFATHWHLDPANPPIGNLISMEEKTHYSSKPTSMRPAVVQAELNMLANELAEYTMYPGFFVQMFMKNTEDVMNLFKTCYRIVETDVPMPYQHMLYTLIFIYSFITPWIYCSEVASNKKPRIYDGTNMTAEEIEQKE
;
A
#
# COMPACT_ATOMS: atom_id res chain seq x y z
N ARG A 1 52.22 34.42 -2.07
CA ARG A 1 50.91 34.13 -1.44
C ARG A 1 49.89 34.23 -2.56
N VAL A 2 49.52 33.11 -3.17
CA VAL A 2 48.55 33.11 -4.27
C VAL A 2 47.19 33.30 -3.61
N GLU A 3 46.65 34.50 -3.69
CA GLU A 3 45.24 34.76 -3.40
C GLU A 3 44.44 34.03 -4.47
N GLY A 4 44.13 32.76 -4.20
CA GLY A 4 43.18 32.01 -4.98
C GLY A 4 41.83 32.71 -4.83
N SER A 5 41.41 33.40 -5.89
CA SER A 5 40.06 33.96 -5.98
C SER A 5 39.09 32.82 -5.69
N LEU A 6 38.34 32.97 -4.61
CA LEU A 6 37.20 32.12 -4.32
C LEU A 6 36.34 32.14 -5.58
N PHE A 7 36.06 30.98 -6.17
CA PHE A 7 35.30 30.85 -7.41
C PHE A 7 33.96 31.60 -7.30
N GLU A 8 33.89 32.82 -7.82
CA GLU A 8 32.68 33.64 -7.80
C GLU A 8 31.73 33.12 -8.87
N LEU A 9 30.72 32.35 -8.46
CA LEU A 9 29.68 31.89 -9.37
C LEU A 9 28.89 33.09 -9.94
N PRO A 10 28.63 33.11 -11.25
CA PRO A 10 27.77 34.14 -11.86
C PRO A 10 26.41 34.22 -11.18
N LYS A 11 25.90 35.45 -10.99
CA LYS A 11 24.59 35.70 -10.35
C LYS A 11 23.43 34.99 -11.08
N ASP A 12 23.58 34.78 -12.38
CA ASP A 12 22.61 34.10 -13.23
C ASP A 12 22.40 32.63 -12.82
N VAL A 13 23.43 31.97 -12.28
CA VAL A 13 23.34 30.57 -11.84
C VAL A 13 22.39 30.43 -10.64
N LYS A 14 22.37 31.41 -9.73
CA LYS A 14 21.45 31.42 -8.58
C LYS A 14 20.00 31.62 -9.01
N GLN A 15 19.77 32.48 -10.00
CA GLN A 15 18.44 32.70 -10.56
C GLN A 15 17.92 31.43 -11.24
N VAL A 16 18.75 30.78 -12.06
CA VAL A 16 18.41 29.50 -12.71
C VAL A 16 18.14 28.41 -11.66
N HIS A 17 18.95 28.30 -10.62
CA HIS A 17 18.73 27.34 -9.53
C HIS A 17 17.39 27.57 -8.81
N SER A 18 17.01 28.84 -8.61
CA SER A 18 15.73 29.20 -7.98
C SER A 18 14.54 28.85 -8.86
N ILE A 19 14.64 29.04 -10.18
CA ILE A 19 13.60 28.62 -11.14
C ILE A 19 13.47 27.09 -11.15
N LEU A 20 14.59 26.38 -11.19
CA LEU A 20 14.61 24.90 -11.12
C LEU A 20 13.96 24.40 -9.83
N ALA A 21 14.19 25.07 -8.69
CA ALA A 21 13.55 24.74 -7.42
C ALA A 21 12.02 24.85 -7.51
N ALA A 22 11.50 25.92 -8.12
CA ALA A 22 10.08 26.13 -8.30
C ALA A 22 9.45 25.04 -9.20
N THR A 23 10.10 24.72 -10.33
CA THR A 23 9.64 23.66 -11.24
C THR A 23 9.67 22.28 -10.58
N LEU A 24 10.75 21.96 -9.85
CA LEU A 24 10.86 20.71 -9.09
C LEU A 24 9.79 20.62 -8.00
N GLY A 25 9.52 21.70 -7.28
CA GLY A 25 8.44 21.77 -6.29
C GLY A 25 7.09 21.39 -6.89
N PHE A 26 6.76 21.96 -8.06
CA PHE A 26 5.55 21.60 -8.78
C PHE A 26 5.50 20.12 -9.19
N LEU A 27 6.58 19.57 -9.74
CA LEU A 27 6.64 18.15 -10.14
C LEU A 27 6.50 17.20 -8.94
N VAL A 28 7.15 17.52 -7.82
CA VAL A 28 7.06 16.75 -6.58
C VAL A 28 5.65 16.76 -6.00
N VAL A 29 4.98 17.92 -6.01
CA VAL A 29 3.58 18.03 -5.54
C VAL A 29 2.67 17.17 -6.39
N ASN A 30 2.79 17.22 -7.73
CA ASN A 30 1.98 16.38 -8.62
C ASN A 30 2.23 14.88 -8.39
N ARG A 31 3.50 14.48 -8.24
CA ARG A 31 3.86 13.08 -7.93
C ARG A 31 3.30 12.61 -6.59
N SER A 32 3.34 13.49 -5.58
CA SER A 32 2.84 13.22 -4.23
C SER A 32 1.32 13.15 -4.21
N SER A 33 0.64 14.02 -4.97
CA SER A 33 -0.81 14.00 -5.16
C SER A 33 -1.26 12.68 -5.80
N GLN A 34 -0.59 12.21 -6.85
CA GLN A 34 -0.89 10.91 -7.47
C GLN A 34 -0.66 9.75 -6.50
N ALA A 35 0.45 9.76 -5.74
CA ALA A 35 0.74 8.75 -4.74
C ALA A 35 -0.33 8.71 -3.63
N PHE A 36 -0.77 9.88 -3.19
CA PHE A 36 -1.82 10.02 -2.19
C PHE A 36 -3.17 9.48 -2.69
N THR A 37 -3.56 9.79 -3.93
CA THR A 37 -4.77 9.24 -4.55
C THR A 37 -4.71 7.70 -4.59
N ASN A 38 -3.60 7.12 -5.04
CA ASN A 38 -3.42 5.66 -5.07
C ASN A 38 -3.53 5.05 -3.66
N TYR A 39 -2.94 5.69 -2.65
CA TYR A 39 -3.03 5.24 -1.25
C TYR A 39 -4.48 5.25 -0.74
N ILE A 40 -5.21 6.34 -0.97
CA ILE A 40 -6.60 6.49 -0.54
C ILE A 40 -7.50 5.48 -1.27
N ASP A 41 -7.33 5.31 -2.58
CA ASP A 41 -8.14 4.38 -3.37
C ASP A 41 -7.86 2.92 -3.02
N GLY A 42 -6.60 2.56 -2.72
CA GLY A 42 -6.26 1.24 -2.17
C GLY A 42 -6.96 0.99 -0.83
N ARG A 43 -6.98 1.97 0.08
CA ARG A 43 -7.69 1.86 1.36
C ARG A 43 -9.20 1.72 1.19
N LYS A 44 -9.81 2.48 0.27
CA LYS A 44 -11.23 2.35 -0.06
C LYS A 44 -11.54 0.96 -0.62
N ALA A 45 -10.72 0.44 -1.53
CA ALA A 45 -10.92 -0.86 -2.14
C ALA A 45 -10.86 -2.00 -1.10
N LEU A 46 -9.86 -1.98 -0.21
CA LEU A 46 -9.77 -2.95 0.90
C LEU A 46 -10.97 -2.84 1.86
N GLY A 47 -11.42 -1.63 2.18
CA GLY A 47 -12.62 -1.41 2.97
C GLY A 47 -13.88 -2.00 2.32
N GLY A 48 -14.03 -1.83 1.01
CA GLY A 48 -15.11 -2.42 0.23
C GLY A 48 -15.08 -3.95 0.21
N ILE A 49 -13.90 -4.57 0.10
CA ILE A 49 -13.74 -6.03 0.16
C ILE A 49 -14.26 -6.56 1.49
N CYS A 50 -13.83 -5.95 2.61
CA CYS A 50 -14.29 -6.33 3.94
C CYS A 50 -15.80 -6.16 4.10
N ASN A 51 -16.38 -5.09 3.55
CA ASN A 51 -17.81 -4.85 3.61
C ASN A 51 -18.59 -5.93 2.84
N ASN A 52 -18.22 -6.19 1.59
CA ASN A 52 -18.91 -7.17 0.76
C ASN A 52 -18.77 -8.59 1.30
N VAL A 53 -17.59 -8.97 1.81
CA VAL A 53 -17.41 -10.28 2.48
C VAL A 53 -18.31 -10.39 3.72
N ARG A 54 -18.47 -9.31 4.50
CA ARG A 54 -19.37 -9.27 5.66
C ARG A 54 -20.83 -9.37 5.24
N GLU A 55 -21.23 -8.69 4.17
CA GLU A 55 -22.59 -8.78 3.64
C GLU A 55 -22.92 -10.18 3.15
N VAL A 56 -21.98 -10.85 2.46
CA VAL A 56 -22.14 -12.26 2.06
C VAL A 56 -22.29 -13.15 3.31
N ALA A 57 -21.41 -12.96 4.31
CA ALA A 57 -21.49 -13.70 5.57
C ALA A 57 -22.85 -13.49 6.26
N GLN A 58 -23.35 -12.26 6.30
CA GLN A 58 -24.65 -11.94 6.88
C GLN A 58 -25.78 -12.61 6.11
N LEU A 59 -25.78 -12.52 4.78
CA LEU A 59 -26.80 -13.10 3.90
C LEU A 59 -26.96 -14.62 4.11
N ILE A 60 -25.85 -15.33 4.29
CA ILE A 60 -25.83 -16.77 4.54
C ILE A 60 -26.57 -17.14 5.83
N TYR A 61 -26.42 -16.35 6.90
CA TYR A 61 -27.01 -16.64 8.21
C TYR A 61 -28.42 -16.05 8.39
N THR A 62 -28.77 -14.99 7.66
CA THR A 62 -30.09 -14.33 7.77
C THR A 62 -31.09 -14.79 6.71
N CYS A 63 -30.67 -15.60 5.74
CA CYS A 63 -31.58 -16.11 4.71
C CYS A 63 -32.72 -16.92 5.34
N LYS A 64 -33.95 -16.68 4.83
CA LYS A 64 -35.12 -17.42 5.29
C LYS A 64 -35.11 -18.81 4.65
N LEU A 65 -35.19 -19.85 5.49
CA LEU A 65 -35.14 -21.24 5.07
C LEU A 65 -36.55 -21.79 4.78
N ARG A 66 -36.64 -22.75 3.86
CA ARG A 66 -37.90 -23.45 3.55
C ARG A 66 -38.33 -24.34 4.72
N PRO A 67 -39.62 -24.53 4.99
CA PRO A 67 -40.06 -25.48 6.01
C PRO A 67 -39.60 -26.92 5.66
N GLY A 68 -39.17 -27.69 6.66
CA GLY A 68 -38.74 -29.09 6.49
C GLY A 68 -37.31 -29.29 6.00
N TYR A 69 -36.45 -28.28 6.10
CA TYR A 69 -35.04 -28.38 5.74
C TYR A 69 -34.21 -29.19 6.75
N ASP A 70 -33.12 -29.77 6.26
CA ASP A 70 -32.13 -30.43 7.09
C ASP A 70 -31.21 -29.38 7.74
N ASN A 71 -31.41 -29.16 9.05
CA ASN A 71 -30.64 -28.19 9.83
C ASN A 71 -29.14 -28.47 9.81
N ASP A 72 -28.73 -29.74 9.86
CA ASP A 72 -27.31 -30.11 9.94
C ASP A 72 -26.60 -29.84 8.61
N LYS A 73 -27.26 -30.13 7.48
CA LYS A 73 -26.72 -29.81 6.16
C LYS A 73 -26.59 -28.32 5.93
N VAL A 74 -27.63 -27.55 6.26
CA VAL A 74 -27.58 -26.09 6.12
C VAL A 74 -26.45 -25.51 6.98
N LEU A 75 -26.34 -25.92 8.24
CA LEU A 75 -25.27 -25.45 9.12
C LEU A 75 -23.87 -25.79 8.57
N ARG A 76 -23.68 -27.00 8.05
CA ARG A 76 -22.42 -27.40 7.41
C ARG A 76 -22.09 -26.52 6.21
N LEU A 77 -23.05 -26.24 5.33
CA LEU A 77 -22.87 -25.35 4.18
C LEU A 77 -22.53 -23.93 4.63
N GLN A 78 -23.23 -23.38 5.62
CA GLN A 78 -22.95 -22.04 6.14
C GLN A 78 -21.51 -21.94 6.70
N ILE A 79 -21.06 -22.94 7.48
CA ILE A 79 -19.69 -23.00 8.01
C ILE A 79 -18.67 -23.12 6.87
N LEU A 80 -18.96 -23.95 5.87
CA LEU A 80 -18.09 -24.17 4.72
C LEU A 80 -17.92 -22.89 3.89
N ILE A 81 -19.02 -22.19 3.60
CA ILE A 81 -18.98 -20.90 2.89
C ILE A 81 -18.22 -19.86 3.71
N ARG A 82 -18.45 -19.76 5.02
CA ARG A 82 -17.68 -18.87 5.90
C ARG A 82 -16.18 -19.15 5.86
N ARG A 83 -15.79 -20.43 5.90
CA ARG A 83 -14.38 -20.86 5.77
C ARG A 83 -13.80 -20.42 4.42
N LYS A 84 -14.53 -20.62 3.32
CA LYS A 84 -14.12 -20.22 1.97
C LYS A 84 -14.05 -18.70 1.79
N LEU A 85 -14.91 -17.92 2.46
CA LEU A 85 -14.81 -16.46 2.48
C LEU A 85 -13.51 -15.98 3.15
N ASN A 86 -13.13 -16.59 4.27
CA ASN A 86 -11.85 -16.29 4.92
C ASN A 86 -10.66 -16.71 4.04
N LEU A 87 -10.80 -17.82 3.30
CA LEU A 87 -9.79 -18.27 2.34
C LEU A 87 -9.67 -17.30 1.15
N LEU A 88 -10.79 -16.79 0.63
CA LEU A 88 -10.81 -15.78 -0.43
C LEU A 88 -10.03 -14.53 -0.01
N TYR A 89 -10.32 -14.00 1.17
CA TYR A 89 -9.60 -12.85 1.72
C TYR A 89 -8.10 -13.13 1.89
N THR A 90 -7.76 -14.32 2.38
CA THR A 90 -6.36 -14.76 2.52
C THR A 90 -5.64 -14.78 1.16
N PHE A 91 -6.24 -15.35 0.12
CA PHE A 91 -5.63 -15.38 -1.21
C PHE A 91 -5.55 -14.02 -1.88
N ILE A 92 -6.51 -13.12 -1.62
CA ILE A 92 -6.41 -11.72 -2.05
C ILE A 92 -5.16 -11.09 -1.44
N ARG A 93 -4.96 -11.25 -0.13
CA ARG A 93 -3.77 -10.74 0.56
C ARG A 93 -2.49 -11.35 -0.02
N HIS A 94 -2.45 -12.69 -0.12
CA HIS A 94 -1.33 -13.45 -0.70
C HIS A 94 -0.89 -12.90 -2.05
N HIS A 95 -1.85 -12.59 -2.92
CA HIS A 95 -1.52 -12.06 -4.24
C HIS A 95 -1.06 -10.60 -4.19
N LEU A 96 -1.72 -9.76 -3.39
CA LEU A 96 -1.41 -8.33 -3.34
C LEU A 96 -0.10 -8.00 -2.62
N ARG A 97 0.35 -8.85 -1.69
CA ARG A 97 1.53 -8.59 -0.86
C ARG A 97 2.51 -9.74 -0.83
N GLU A 98 2.12 -10.89 -0.27
CA GLU A 98 3.11 -11.92 0.11
C GLU A 98 3.76 -12.59 -1.12
N ALA A 99 3.11 -12.55 -2.28
CA ALA A 99 3.71 -12.97 -3.55
C ALA A 99 4.90 -12.11 -3.97
N SER A 100 4.92 -10.83 -3.59
CA SER A 100 5.95 -9.85 -3.98
C SER A 100 6.95 -9.57 -2.86
N GLU A 101 6.47 -9.44 -1.62
CA GLU A 101 7.28 -9.07 -0.45
C GLU A 101 7.71 -10.27 0.41
N GLY A 102 7.15 -11.46 0.16
CA GLY A 102 7.34 -12.63 1.03
C GLY A 102 6.46 -12.59 2.28
N PHE A 103 6.79 -13.41 3.28
CA PHE A 103 6.02 -13.46 4.53
C PHE A 103 6.15 -12.17 5.35
N ARG A 104 5.20 -11.98 6.28
CA ARG A 104 5.19 -10.81 7.16
C ARG A 104 6.53 -10.66 7.91
N PRO A 105 7.13 -9.46 7.96
CA PRO A 105 8.38 -9.25 8.69
C PRO A 105 8.18 -9.51 10.19
N GLY A 106 9.14 -10.20 10.80
CA GLY A 106 9.11 -10.62 12.21
C GLY A 106 8.35 -11.92 12.48
N CYS A 107 7.96 -12.67 11.46
CA CYS A 107 7.37 -14.01 11.64
C CYS A 107 8.44 -15.12 11.60
N SER A 108 8.12 -16.28 12.18
CA SER A 108 9.06 -17.42 12.24
C SER A 108 9.52 -17.92 10.87
N ILE A 109 8.72 -17.69 9.83
CA ILE A 109 8.94 -18.16 8.45
C ILE A 109 9.33 -17.02 7.50
N GLU A 110 9.76 -15.86 8.01
CA GLU A 110 10.10 -14.68 7.20
C GLU A 110 11.12 -14.98 6.09
N LYS A 111 12.05 -15.89 6.36
CA LYS A 111 13.13 -16.26 5.43
C LYS A 111 12.75 -17.35 4.42
N GLU A 112 11.58 -17.97 4.58
CA GLU A 112 11.15 -19.03 3.69
C GLU A 112 10.57 -18.47 2.39
N ASP A 113 10.76 -19.20 1.29
CA ASP A 113 10.14 -18.83 0.02
C ASP A 113 8.61 -19.00 0.10
N PHE A 114 7.90 -17.91 -0.20
CA PHE A 114 6.46 -17.88 -0.19
C PHE A 114 5.84 -18.80 -1.25
N ALA A 115 6.48 -18.94 -2.42
CA ALA A 115 5.93 -19.74 -3.52
C ALA A 115 5.72 -21.22 -3.12
N THR A 116 6.65 -21.79 -2.35
CA THR A 116 6.58 -23.16 -1.86
C THR A 116 5.82 -23.29 -0.54
N HIS A 117 5.94 -22.30 0.37
CA HIS A 117 5.44 -22.38 1.74
C HIS A 117 4.18 -21.54 2.02
N TRP A 118 3.48 -21.02 1.01
CA TRP A 118 2.28 -20.17 1.16
C TRP A 118 1.21 -20.69 2.15
N HIS A 119 1.15 -22.00 2.35
CA HIS A 119 0.23 -22.69 3.25
C HIS A 119 0.64 -22.62 4.74
N LEU A 120 1.83 -22.12 5.06
CA LEU A 120 2.32 -21.92 6.43
C LEU A 120 2.05 -20.51 6.94
N ASP A 121 1.34 -19.69 6.17
CA ASP A 121 1.10 -18.29 6.53
C ASP A 121 0.49 -18.14 7.94
N PRO A 122 1.19 -17.45 8.86
CA PRO A 122 0.79 -17.30 10.25
C PRO A 122 -0.27 -16.20 10.47
N ALA A 123 -0.75 -15.55 9.40
CA ALA A 123 -1.84 -14.57 9.51
C ALA A 123 -3.06 -15.14 10.24
N ASN A 124 -3.85 -14.29 10.90
CA ASN A 124 -4.99 -14.74 11.70
C ASN A 124 -6.30 -14.64 10.90
N PRO A 125 -7.07 -15.73 10.69
CA PRO A 125 -6.78 -17.11 11.10
C PRO A 125 -5.71 -17.79 10.23
N PRO A 126 -4.86 -18.68 10.81
CA PRO A 126 -3.82 -19.37 10.06
C PRO A 126 -4.40 -20.16 8.90
N ILE A 127 -3.77 -20.07 7.73
CA ILE A 127 -4.31 -20.73 6.54
C ILE A 127 -4.33 -22.26 6.69
N GLY A 128 -3.37 -22.81 7.45
CA GLY A 128 -3.34 -24.23 7.80
C GLY A 128 -4.61 -24.72 8.51
N ASN A 129 -5.34 -23.84 9.21
CA ASN A 129 -6.60 -24.18 9.86
C ASN A 129 -7.82 -24.03 8.92
N LEU A 130 -7.67 -23.29 7.81
CA LEU A 130 -8.73 -23.05 6.85
C LEU A 130 -8.75 -24.09 5.72
N ILE A 131 -7.61 -24.72 5.43
CA ILE A 131 -7.40 -25.52 4.23
C ILE A 131 -7.29 -27.02 4.54
N SER A 132 -7.93 -27.86 3.73
CA SER A 132 -7.70 -29.30 3.74
C SER A 132 -6.45 -29.68 2.94
N MET A 133 -5.93 -30.90 3.14
CA MET A 133 -4.75 -31.37 2.39
C MET A 133 -5.03 -31.50 0.89
N GLU A 134 -6.28 -31.85 0.52
CA GLU A 134 -6.74 -31.90 -0.87
C GLU A 134 -6.77 -30.50 -1.50
N GLU A 135 -7.33 -29.52 -0.77
CA GLU A 135 -7.39 -28.12 -1.19
C GLU A 135 -5.99 -27.53 -1.35
N LYS A 136 -5.04 -27.88 -0.46
CA LYS A 136 -3.64 -27.47 -0.59
C LYS A 136 -3.05 -27.93 -1.92
N THR A 137 -3.29 -29.19 -2.31
CA THR A 137 -2.81 -29.72 -3.59
C THR A 137 -3.50 -29.02 -4.76
N HIS A 138 -4.82 -28.80 -4.66
CA HIS A 138 -5.59 -28.11 -5.68
C HIS A 138 -5.10 -26.68 -5.94
N TYR A 139 -4.95 -25.85 -4.90
CA TYR A 139 -4.50 -24.46 -5.05
C TYR A 139 -3.00 -24.31 -5.36
N SER A 140 -2.18 -25.30 -4.98
CA SER A 140 -0.76 -25.33 -5.39
C SER A 140 -0.60 -25.51 -6.90
N SER A 141 -1.57 -26.18 -7.56
CA SER A 141 -1.58 -26.32 -9.03
C SER A 141 -1.92 -25.03 -9.78
N LYS A 142 -2.30 -23.96 -9.08
CA LYS A 142 -2.80 -22.71 -9.66
C LYS A 142 -1.85 -21.55 -9.33
N PRO A 143 -1.63 -20.63 -10.28
CA PRO A 143 -0.86 -19.43 -10.01
C PRO A 143 -1.56 -18.56 -8.98
N THR A 144 -0.79 -17.81 -8.19
CA THR A 144 -1.28 -17.02 -7.06
C THR A 144 -2.37 -16.02 -7.47
N SER A 145 -2.28 -15.43 -8.66
CA SER A 145 -3.27 -14.50 -9.22
C SER A 145 -4.64 -15.14 -9.49
N MET A 146 -4.68 -16.44 -9.77
CA MET A 146 -5.92 -17.16 -10.12
C MET A 146 -6.63 -17.72 -8.89
N ARG A 147 -5.92 -17.93 -7.77
CA ARG A 147 -6.49 -18.54 -6.55
C ARG A 147 -7.75 -17.81 -6.04
N PRO A 148 -7.83 -16.47 -5.98
CA PRO A 148 -9.05 -15.78 -5.57
C PRO A 148 -10.25 -16.07 -6.49
N ALA A 149 -10.03 -16.13 -7.80
CA ALA A 149 -11.09 -16.41 -8.78
C ALA A 149 -11.61 -17.85 -8.66
N VAL A 150 -10.72 -18.82 -8.39
CA VAL A 150 -11.12 -20.22 -8.15
C VAL A 150 -11.98 -20.32 -6.89
N VAL A 151 -11.58 -19.68 -5.79
CA VAL A 151 -12.38 -19.66 -4.56
C VAL A 151 -13.72 -18.96 -4.76
N GLN A 152 -13.77 -17.87 -5.54
CA GLN A 152 -15.03 -17.22 -5.90
C GLN A 152 -15.98 -18.18 -6.65
N ALA A 153 -15.46 -18.96 -7.61
CA ALA A 153 -16.25 -19.93 -8.34
C ALA A 153 -16.80 -21.02 -7.40
N GLU A 154 -15.98 -21.55 -6.50
CA GLU A 154 -16.42 -22.51 -5.49
C GLU A 154 -17.48 -21.93 -4.54
N LEU A 155 -17.31 -20.68 -4.10
CA LEU A 155 -18.29 -19.97 -3.29
C LEU A 155 -19.64 -19.86 -4.02
N ASN A 156 -19.63 -19.56 -5.31
CA ASN A 156 -20.85 -19.50 -6.12
C ASN A 156 -21.52 -20.87 -6.26
N MET A 157 -20.75 -21.96 -6.39
CA MET A 157 -21.30 -23.32 -6.40
C MET A 157 -21.97 -23.66 -5.07
N LEU A 158 -21.29 -23.38 -3.95
CA LEU A 158 -21.83 -23.61 -2.61
C LEU A 158 -23.07 -22.75 -2.31
N ALA A 159 -23.11 -21.52 -2.85
CA ALA A 159 -24.27 -20.67 -2.73
C ALA A 159 -25.48 -21.23 -3.49
N ASN A 160 -25.27 -21.83 -4.67
CA ASN A 160 -26.35 -22.50 -5.39
C ASN A 160 -26.88 -23.72 -4.62
N GLU A 161 -26.00 -24.51 -4.00
CA GLU A 161 -26.41 -25.63 -3.15
C GLU A 161 -27.20 -25.15 -1.92
N LEU A 162 -26.73 -24.09 -1.24
CA LEU A 162 -27.46 -23.50 -0.12
C LEU A 162 -28.81 -22.92 -0.55
N ALA A 163 -28.90 -22.37 -1.76
CA ALA A 163 -30.11 -21.74 -2.28
C ALA A 163 -31.30 -22.71 -2.35
N GLU A 164 -31.06 -24.02 -2.59
CA GLU A 164 -32.10 -25.05 -2.62
C GLU A 164 -32.93 -25.10 -1.32
N TYR A 165 -32.28 -24.79 -0.19
CA TYR A 165 -32.88 -24.78 1.13
C TYR A 165 -33.51 -23.42 1.51
N THR A 166 -33.28 -22.37 0.72
CA THR A 166 -33.82 -21.03 0.98
C THR A 166 -35.23 -20.86 0.40
N MET A 167 -36.05 -20.04 1.07
CA MET A 167 -37.40 -19.73 0.63
C MET A 167 -37.42 -18.99 -0.71
N TYR A 168 -36.40 -18.16 -0.98
CA TYR A 168 -36.28 -17.34 -2.19
C TYR A 168 -34.92 -17.57 -2.88
N PRO A 169 -34.73 -18.70 -3.56
CA PRO A 169 -33.44 -19.10 -4.12
C PRO A 169 -32.87 -18.08 -5.12
N GLY A 170 -33.69 -17.60 -6.04
CA GLY A 170 -33.23 -16.67 -7.08
C GLY A 170 -32.71 -15.35 -6.50
N PHE A 171 -33.43 -14.78 -5.53
CA PHE A 171 -33.01 -13.56 -4.85
C PHE A 171 -31.72 -13.77 -4.05
N PHE A 172 -31.63 -14.89 -3.31
CA PHE A 172 -30.44 -15.23 -2.53
C PHE A 172 -29.20 -15.35 -3.43
N VAL A 173 -29.28 -16.15 -4.50
CA VAL A 173 -28.16 -16.36 -5.42
C VAL A 173 -27.76 -15.05 -6.10
N GLN A 174 -28.72 -14.25 -6.56
CA GLN A 174 -28.42 -12.97 -7.22
C GLN A 174 -27.66 -12.02 -6.28
N MET A 175 -28.11 -11.88 -5.04
CA MET A 175 -27.44 -11.02 -4.06
C MET A 175 -26.06 -11.55 -3.68
N PHE A 176 -25.94 -12.87 -3.50
CA PHE A 176 -24.66 -13.52 -3.21
C PHE A 176 -23.65 -13.32 -4.33
N MET A 177 -24.05 -13.59 -5.58
CA MET A 177 -23.19 -13.45 -6.75
C MET A 177 -22.79 -12.00 -6.98
N LYS A 178 -23.71 -11.06 -6.81
CA LYS A 178 -23.38 -9.62 -6.90
C LYS A 178 -22.30 -9.23 -5.89
N ASN A 179 -22.46 -9.60 -4.62
CA ASN A 179 -21.48 -9.21 -3.60
C ASN A 179 -20.12 -9.89 -3.81
N THR A 180 -20.07 -11.13 -4.27
CA THR A 180 -18.81 -11.80 -4.59
C THR A 180 -18.16 -11.25 -5.86
N GLU A 181 -18.94 -10.84 -6.86
CA GLU A 181 -18.46 -10.10 -8.03
C GLU A 181 -17.84 -8.76 -7.63
N ASP A 182 -18.52 -8.02 -6.75
CA ASP A 182 -18.01 -6.75 -6.23
C ASP A 182 -16.70 -6.93 -5.45
N VAL A 183 -16.54 -8.00 -4.66
CA VAL A 183 -15.25 -8.36 -4.04
C VAL A 183 -14.16 -8.51 -5.11
N MET A 184 -14.45 -9.19 -6.21
CA MET A 184 -13.46 -9.41 -7.26
C MET A 184 -13.15 -8.16 -8.08
N ASN A 185 -14.13 -7.29 -8.31
CA ASN A 185 -13.91 -6.00 -8.97
C ASN A 185 -13.03 -5.08 -8.12
N LEU A 186 -13.23 -5.09 -6.79
CA LEU A 186 -12.35 -4.37 -5.86
C LEU A 186 -10.95 -4.98 -5.78
N PHE A 187 -10.84 -6.30 -5.79
CA PHE A 187 -9.53 -6.98 -5.89
C PHE A 187 -8.78 -6.59 -7.17
N LYS A 188 -9.43 -6.57 -8.33
CA LYS A 188 -8.83 -6.10 -9.60
C LYS A 188 -8.38 -4.65 -9.50
N THR A 189 -9.11 -3.82 -8.76
CA THR A 189 -8.71 -2.43 -8.50
C THR A 189 -7.43 -2.37 -7.67
N CYS A 190 -7.34 -3.16 -6.59
CA CYS A 190 -6.11 -3.30 -5.81
C CYS A 190 -4.95 -3.82 -6.67
N TYR A 191 -5.19 -4.86 -7.47
CA TYR A 191 -4.20 -5.43 -8.38
C TYR A 191 -3.66 -4.37 -9.35
N ARG A 192 -4.53 -3.56 -9.96
CA ARG A 192 -4.11 -2.45 -10.82
C ARG A 192 -3.25 -1.42 -10.09
N ILE A 193 -3.59 -1.08 -8.85
CA ILE A 193 -2.81 -0.11 -8.07
C ILE A 193 -1.41 -0.65 -7.75
N VAL A 194 -1.29 -1.94 -7.46
CA VAL A 194 -0.01 -2.59 -7.12
C VAL A 194 0.85 -2.83 -8.37
N GLU A 195 0.25 -3.34 -9.44
CA GLU A 195 0.99 -3.73 -10.65
C GLU A 195 1.27 -2.54 -11.57
N THR A 196 0.36 -1.57 -11.63
CA THR A 196 0.46 -0.42 -12.54
C THR A 196 0.99 0.80 -11.82
N ASP A 197 2.30 0.79 -11.60
CA ASP A 197 3.03 1.95 -11.10
C ASP A 197 3.10 3.09 -12.14
N VAL A 198 3.41 4.30 -11.66
CA VAL A 198 3.72 5.44 -12.54
C VAL A 198 4.86 5.03 -13.49
N PRO A 199 4.75 5.26 -14.81
CA PRO A 199 5.73 4.75 -15.76
C PRO A 199 7.16 5.13 -15.36
N MET A 200 8.05 4.15 -15.38
CA MET A 200 9.43 4.26 -14.91
C MET A 200 10.17 5.49 -15.44
N PRO A 201 10.04 5.90 -16.73
CA PRO A 201 10.72 7.09 -17.24
C PRO A 201 10.40 8.38 -16.47
N TYR A 202 9.15 8.58 -16.04
CA TYR A 202 8.76 9.75 -15.27
C TYR A 202 9.38 9.74 -13.87
N GLN A 203 9.41 8.58 -13.23
CA GLN A 203 10.03 8.43 -11.92
C GLN A 203 11.53 8.69 -12.00
N HIS A 204 12.21 8.07 -12.97
CA HIS A 204 13.65 8.21 -13.15
C HIS A 204 14.05 9.65 -13.48
N MET A 205 13.30 10.33 -14.37
CA MET A 205 13.53 11.74 -14.69
C MET A 205 13.38 12.62 -13.45
N LEU A 206 12.31 12.44 -12.67
CA LEU A 206 12.08 13.22 -11.46
C LEU A 206 13.20 13.01 -10.42
N TYR A 207 13.57 11.74 -10.16
CA TYR A 207 14.64 11.43 -9.21
C TYR A 207 16.00 11.95 -9.66
N THR A 208 16.30 11.87 -10.96
CA THR A 208 17.55 12.40 -11.52
C THR A 208 17.60 13.92 -11.40
N LEU A 209 16.51 14.62 -11.68
CA LEU A 209 16.46 16.08 -11.53
C LEU A 209 16.57 16.52 -10.07
N ILE A 210 15.90 15.83 -9.14
CA ILE A 210 16.03 16.07 -7.70
C ILE A 210 17.47 15.81 -7.24
N PHE A 211 18.07 14.70 -7.68
CA PHE A 211 19.46 14.36 -7.34
C PHE A 211 20.43 15.42 -7.84
N ILE A 212 20.35 15.83 -9.11
CA ILE A 212 21.21 16.87 -9.68
C ILE A 212 21.00 18.20 -8.95
N TYR A 213 19.75 18.57 -8.65
CA TYR A 213 19.44 19.79 -7.91
C TYR A 213 20.08 19.77 -6.53
N SER A 214 19.81 18.74 -5.72
CA SER A 214 20.38 18.58 -4.37
C SER A 214 21.89 18.44 -4.38
N PHE A 215 22.46 17.81 -5.41
CA PHE A 215 23.90 17.72 -5.60
C PHE A 215 24.48 19.07 -5.96
N ILE A 216 23.86 19.93 -6.76
CA ILE A 216 24.50 21.23 -7.11
C ILE A 216 24.31 22.28 -6.01
N THR A 217 23.26 22.18 -5.19
CA THR A 217 22.90 23.16 -4.14
C THR A 217 24.09 23.55 -3.22
N PRO A 218 24.86 22.61 -2.61
CA PRO A 218 25.96 22.99 -1.72
C PRO A 218 27.02 23.86 -2.40
N TRP A 219 27.36 23.61 -3.67
CA TRP A 219 28.39 24.35 -4.39
C TRP A 219 27.95 25.78 -4.72
N ILE A 220 26.65 25.99 -4.97
CA ILE A 220 26.10 27.33 -5.22
C ILE A 220 26.10 28.19 -3.96
N TYR A 221 25.78 27.61 -2.80
CA TYR A 221 25.62 28.35 -1.54
C TYR A 221 26.85 28.31 -0.61
N CYS A 222 27.86 27.48 -0.89
CA CYS A 222 29.08 27.38 -0.08
C CYS A 222 29.82 28.72 0.06
N SER A 223 29.86 29.54 -1.00
CA SER A 223 30.52 30.85 -0.99
C SER A 223 29.90 31.84 0.00
N GLU A 224 28.58 31.79 0.22
CA GLU A 224 27.86 32.67 1.14
C GLU A 224 27.98 32.22 2.60
N VAL A 225 27.99 30.90 2.84
CA VAL A 225 28.18 30.36 4.19
C VAL A 225 29.59 30.66 4.70
N ALA A 226 30.59 30.65 3.80
CA ALA A 226 31.96 31.06 4.13
C ALA A 226 32.07 32.57 4.41
N SER A 227 31.37 33.42 3.65
CA SER A 227 31.40 34.89 3.87
C SER A 227 30.65 35.35 5.12
N ASN A 228 29.58 34.65 5.52
CA ASN A 228 28.80 34.95 6.73
C ASN A 228 29.45 34.46 8.03
N LYS A 229 30.55 33.70 7.95
CA LYS A 229 31.40 33.33 9.10
C LYS A 229 32.59 34.27 9.26
N LYS A 230 32.40 35.59 9.17
CA LYS A 230 33.38 36.49 9.81
C LYS A 230 33.29 36.24 11.32
N PRO A 231 34.38 35.86 12.02
CA PRO A 231 34.35 35.88 13.47
C PRO A 231 33.96 37.30 13.89
N ARG A 232 33.00 37.45 14.80
CA ARG A 232 32.86 38.69 15.57
C ARG A 232 34.18 38.83 16.33
N ILE A 233 35.14 39.52 15.74
CA ILE A 233 36.25 40.09 16.47
C ILE A 233 35.56 41.10 17.38
N TYR A 234 35.53 40.81 18.68
CA TYR A 234 35.28 41.85 19.66
C TYR A 234 36.42 42.85 19.49
N ASP A 235 36.14 43.98 18.83
CA ASP A 235 37.03 45.13 18.82
C ASP A 235 37.09 45.67 20.26
N GLY A 236 37.99 45.11 21.05
CA GLY A 236 38.42 45.65 22.31
C GLY A 236 39.32 46.86 22.09
N THR A 237 38.79 47.93 21.52
CA THR A 237 39.42 49.26 21.52
C THR A 237 38.38 50.28 21.11
N ASN A 238 37.81 50.94 22.12
CA ASN A 238 37.33 52.32 22.17
C ASN A 238 36.20 52.42 23.22
N MET A 239 36.53 52.08 24.48
CA MET A 239 35.95 52.86 25.57
C MET A 239 36.76 54.15 25.61
N THR A 240 36.16 55.25 25.17
CA THR A 240 36.65 56.58 25.47
C THR A 240 36.66 56.75 26.99
N ALA A 241 37.78 57.26 27.53
CA ALA A 241 38.01 57.44 28.97
C ALA A 241 36.99 58.38 29.67
N GLU A 242 36.04 58.95 28.93
CA GLU A 242 34.99 59.82 29.46
C GLU A 242 33.75 59.07 29.99
N GLU A 243 33.57 57.77 29.69
CA GLU A 243 32.39 57.01 30.16
C GLU A 243 32.60 56.32 31.52
N ILE A 244 33.80 56.39 32.12
CA ILE A 244 34.09 55.78 33.43
C ILE A 244 33.82 56.76 34.59
N GLU A 245 33.78 58.07 34.36
CA GLU A 245 33.67 59.07 35.45
C GLU A 245 32.24 59.61 35.73
N GLN A 246 31.20 59.01 35.13
CA GLN A 246 29.80 59.34 35.43
C GLN A 246 29.02 58.22 36.16
N LYS A 247 29.73 57.23 36.69
CA LYS A 247 29.14 56.16 37.52
C LYS A 247 29.93 55.88 38.80
N GLU A 248 30.33 56.94 39.50
CA GLU A 248 30.52 56.92 40.96
C GLU A 248 29.55 57.89 41.63
#